data_AF-A0A947K933-F1
#
_entry.id   AF-A0A947K933-F1
#
_cell.length_a   1.000
_cell.length_b   1.000
_cell.length_c   1.000
_cell.angle_alpha   90.00
_cell.angle_beta   90.00
_cell.angle_gamma   90.00
#
_symmetry.space_group_name_H-M   'P 1'
#
loop_
_entity.id
_entity.type
_entity.pdbx_description
1 polymer ?
#
loop_
_entity_poly.entity_id
_entity_poly.type
_entity_poly.pdbx_seq_one_letter_code
_entity_poly.pdbx_strand_id
1 'polypeptide(L)'
;MCHNQKILLLILVGLSCLFLFPDRLFAADFTVERAIQHDLILSRSILLSIEARQEAGQEVTTQIARLKALAESIRANHERLVERFAARDEVTANIGETAESRQQEMVDGYMMFVDDYLVTIGYLPDDAVSRSDIMLLKAHFEQILPKRTLPLLGTLPYRHLLQAPKSPLIEPAVVPAYQGGAERAVTEADLTASPESPITLEIAQLAESLHWSPLEI
;
A
#
# COMPACT_ATOMS: atom_id res chain seq x y z
N MET A 1 -43.49 4.16 44.32
CA MET A 1 -43.39 3.01 43.38
C MET A 1 -43.17 3.41 41.91
N CYS A 2 -43.40 4.67 41.50
CA CYS A 2 -43.34 5.08 40.08
C CYS A 2 -41.92 5.40 39.54
N HIS A 3 -40.91 5.55 40.41
CA HIS A 3 -39.54 5.91 40.00
C HIS A 3 -38.71 4.68 39.56
N ASN A 4 -38.77 3.58 40.32
CA ASN A 4 -38.01 2.37 40.02
C ASN A 4 -38.50 1.66 38.75
N GLN A 5 -39.78 1.80 38.39
CA GLN A 5 -40.37 1.24 37.18
C GLN A 5 -39.87 1.95 35.90
N LYS A 6 -39.58 3.26 35.98
CA LYS A 6 -39.02 4.03 34.86
C LYS A 6 -37.55 3.68 34.60
N ILE A 7 -36.78 3.43 35.66
CA ILE A 7 -35.39 3.00 35.57
C ILE A 7 -35.30 1.60 34.95
N LEU A 8 -36.16 0.67 35.37
CA LEU A 8 -36.21 -0.68 34.79
C LEU A 8 -36.54 -0.67 33.30
N LEU A 9 -37.48 0.20 32.87
CA LEU A 9 -37.91 0.32 31.48
C LEU A 9 -36.82 0.95 30.59
N LEU A 10 -36.07 1.94 31.11
CA LEU A 10 -34.90 2.51 30.43
C LEU A 10 -33.76 1.49 30.27
N ILE A 11 -33.51 0.66 31.29
CA ILE A 11 -32.50 -0.42 31.20
C ILE A 11 -32.96 -1.46 30.18
N LEU A 12 -34.24 -1.84 30.16
CA LEU A 12 -34.78 -2.82 29.22
C LEU A 12 -34.71 -2.34 27.77
N VAL A 13 -34.99 -1.05 27.51
CA VAL A 13 -34.86 -0.42 26.18
C VAL A 13 -33.40 -0.27 25.78
N GLY A 14 -32.51 0.10 26.71
CA GLY A 14 -31.07 0.15 26.47
C GLY A 14 -30.48 -1.24 26.14
N LEU A 15 -30.95 -2.28 26.84
CA LEU A 15 -30.55 -3.66 26.61
C LEU A 15 -31.12 -4.20 25.29
N SER A 16 -32.38 -3.88 24.93
CA SER A 16 -32.95 -4.28 23.62
C SER A 16 -32.24 -3.58 22.46
N CYS A 17 -31.82 -2.33 22.61
CA CYS A 17 -31.01 -1.64 21.61
C CYS A 17 -29.63 -2.30 21.42
N LEU A 18 -29.05 -2.93 22.45
CA LEU A 18 -27.79 -3.69 22.32
C LEU A 18 -27.97 -5.02 21.56
N PHE A 19 -29.16 -5.62 21.58
CA PHE A 19 -29.45 -6.88 20.87
C PHE A 19 -30.02 -6.71 19.46
N LEU A 20 -30.49 -5.51 19.09
CA LEU A 20 -31.06 -5.21 17.77
C LEU A 20 -30.05 -4.74 16.72
N PHE A 21 -28.76 -4.58 17.09
CA PHE A 21 -27.70 -4.22 16.16
C PHE A 21 -26.46 -5.14 16.30
N PRO A 22 -26.58 -6.45 16.03
CA PRO A 22 -25.42 -7.35 16.04
C PRO A 22 -24.35 -6.96 14.99
N ASP A 23 -24.73 -6.23 13.93
CA ASP A 23 -23.89 -6.05 12.74
C ASP A 23 -23.01 -4.79 12.75
N ARG A 24 -23.05 -3.97 13.81
CA ARG A 24 -22.22 -2.74 13.89
C ARG A 24 -20.85 -2.93 14.54
N LEU A 25 -20.51 -4.16 14.90
CA LEU A 25 -19.17 -4.56 15.36
C LEU A 25 -18.32 -5.13 14.22
N PHE A 26 -18.40 -4.56 13.01
CA PHE A 26 -17.30 -4.67 12.04
C PHE A 26 -16.14 -3.77 12.51
N ALA A 27 -15.43 -4.19 13.56
CA ALA A 27 -14.01 -3.86 13.61
C ALA A 27 -13.43 -4.48 12.34
N ALA A 28 -13.05 -3.64 11.37
CA ALA A 28 -12.60 -4.12 10.06
C ALA A 28 -11.41 -5.09 10.24
N ASP A 29 -11.72 -6.38 10.18
CA ASP A 29 -10.77 -7.46 10.44
C ASP A 29 -9.93 -7.69 9.18
N PHE A 30 -8.87 -6.89 9.04
CA PHE A 30 -7.92 -6.95 7.94
C PHE A 30 -6.92 -8.12 8.04
N THR A 31 -7.25 -9.20 8.76
CA THR A 31 -6.35 -10.34 8.95
C THR A 31 -6.06 -11.08 7.64
N VAL A 32 -7.09 -11.30 6.81
CA VAL A 32 -6.96 -12.00 5.52
C VAL A 32 -6.12 -11.17 4.55
N GLU A 33 -6.39 -9.88 4.45
CA GLU A 33 -5.66 -8.95 3.59
C GLU A 33 -4.18 -8.86 4.02
N ARG A 34 -3.91 -8.79 5.32
CA ARG A 34 -2.55 -8.81 5.85
C ARG A 34 -1.84 -10.14 5.59
N ALA A 35 -2.55 -11.26 5.68
CA ALA A 35 -1.98 -12.58 5.38
C ALA A 35 -1.58 -12.68 3.90
N ILE A 36 -2.46 -12.28 2.97
CA ILE A 36 -2.14 -12.24 1.54
C ILE A 36 -0.95 -11.32 1.27
N GLN A 37 -0.93 -10.12 1.85
CA GLN A 37 0.18 -9.19 1.70
C GLN A 37 1.50 -9.78 2.22
N HIS A 38 1.46 -10.45 3.37
CA HIS A 38 2.62 -11.11 3.95
C HIS A 38 3.16 -12.20 3.04
N ASP A 39 2.29 -13.08 2.55
CA ASP A 39 2.65 -14.19 1.67
C ASP A 39 3.22 -13.69 0.33
N LEU A 40 2.69 -12.59 -0.22
CA LEU A 40 3.22 -11.94 -1.42
C LEU A 40 4.60 -11.31 -1.21
N ILE A 41 4.86 -10.74 -0.02
CA ILE A 41 6.19 -10.22 0.32
C ILE A 41 7.20 -11.38 0.45
N LEU A 42 6.78 -12.48 1.08
CA LEU A 42 7.61 -13.67 1.22
C LEU A 42 7.90 -14.31 -0.15
N SER A 43 6.92 -14.42 -1.03
CA SER A 43 7.12 -14.98 -2.36
C SER A 43 8.09 -14.13 -3.20
N ARG A 44 8.04 -12.80 -3.11
CA ARG A 44 9.07 -11.92 -3.72
C ARG A 44 10.46 -12.22 -3.17
N SER A 45 10.60 -12.38 -1.86
CA SER A 45 11.90 -12.70 -1.24
C SER A 45 12.46 -14.05 -1.69
N ILE A 46 11.58 -15.06 -1.84
CA ILE A 46 11.95 -16.38 -2.37
C ILE A 46 12.35 -16.26 -3.84
N LEU A 47 11.64 -15.48 -4.65
CA LEU A 47 11.99 -15.26 -6.05
C LEU A 47 13.39 -14.66 -6.23
N LEU A 48 13.76 -13.69 -5.39
CA LEU A 48 15.12 -13.13 -5.38
C LEU A 48 16.17 -14.19 -4.98
N SER A 49 15.82 -15.08 -4.05
CA SER A 49 16.70 -16.19 -3.68
C SER A 49 16.83 -17.25 -4.78
N ILE A 50 15.78 -17.47 -5.58
CA ILE A 50 15.78 -18.36 -6.75
C ILE A 50 16.77 -17.84 -7.79
N GLU A 51 16.66 -16.55 -8.14
CA GLU A 51 17.55 -15.91 -9.10
C GLU A 51 19.02 -16.00 -8.66
N ALA A 52 19.32 -15.61 -7.41
CA ALA A 52 20.68 -15.66 -6.88
C ALA A 52 21.27 -17.09 -6.87
N ARG A 53 20.45 -18.10 -6.57
CA ARG A 53 20.86 -19.52 -6.60
C ARG A 53 21.09 -20.01 -8.01
N GLN A 54 20.22 -19.63 -8.94
CA GLN A 54 20.36 -19.98 -10.36
C GLN A 54 21.63 -19.38 -10.96
N GLU A 55 21.96 -18.12 -10.63
CA GLU A 55 23.22 -17.48 -11.01
C GLU A 55 24.44 -18.18 -10.40
N ALA A 56 24.32 -18.71 -9.18
CA ALA A 56 25.35 -19.49 -8.52
C ALA A 56 25.41 -20.97 -8.97
N GLY A 57 24.55 -21.41 -9.90
CA GLY A 57 24.46 -22.80 -10.35
C GLY A 57 23.98 -23.79 -9.27
N GLN A 58 23.29 -23.30 -8.25
CA GLN A 58 22.75 -24.10 -7.15
C GLN A 58 21.35 -24.62 -7.48
N GLU A 59 20.97 -25.72 -6.83
CA GLU A 59 19.63 -26.30 -6.97
C GLU A 59 18.56 -25.38 -6.37
N VAL A 60 17.44 -25.25 -7.10
CA VAL A 60 16.35 -24.29 -6.85
C VAL A 60 15.03 -24.99 -6.47
N THR A 61 14.96 -26.32 -6.60
CA THR A 61 13.75 -27.14 -6.37
C THR A 61 13.06 -26.83 -5.04
N THR A 62 13.83 -26.71 -3.95
CA THR A 62 13.29 -26.41 -2.62
C THR A 62 12.65 -25.03 -2.52
N GLN A 63 13.16 -24.04 -3.26
CA GLN A 63 12.61 -22.68 -3.30
C GLN A 63 11.33 -22.65 -4.11
N ILE A 64 11.28 -23.38 -5.22
CA ILE A 64 10.09 -23.51 -6.08
C ILE A 64 8.96 -24.18 -5.30
N ALA A 65 9.25 -25.25 -4.57
CA ALA A 65 8.27 -25.91 -3.70
C ALA A 65 7.72 -24.96 -2.62
N ARG A 66 8.58 -24.15 -2.00
CA ARG A 66 8.14 -23.11 -1.04
C ARG A 66 7.29 -22.02 -1.69
N LEU A 67 7.65 -21.59 -2.90
CA LEU A 67 6.90 -20.59 -3.65
C LEU A 67 5.50 -21.10 -3.99
N LYS A 68 5.38 -22.36 -4.45
CA LYS A 68 4.09 -23.01 -4.70
C LYS A 68 3.26 -23.17 -3.43
N ALA A 69 3.87 -23.55 -2.31
CA ALA A 69 3.17 -23.63 -1.03
C ALA A 69 2.59 -22.27 -0.58
N LEU A 70 3.31 -21.17 -0.81
CA LEU A 70 2.77 -19.83 -0.56
C LEU A 70 1.63 -19.48 -1.51
N ALA A 71 1.71 -19.87 -2.78
CA ALA A 71 0.62 -19.66 -3.73
C ALA A 71 -0.66 -20.40 -3.32
N GLU A 72 -0.57 -21.60 -2.75
CA GLU A 72 -1.72 -22.31 -2.16
C GLU A 72 -2.33 -21.54 -0.98
N SER A 73 -1.49 -21.02 -0.08
CA SER A 73 -1.94 -20.16 1.03
C SER A 73 -2.66 -18.91 0.52
N ILE A 74 -2.10 -18.26 -0.50
CA ILE A 74 -2.69 -17.08 -1.14
C ILE A 74 -4.03 -17.45 -1.79
N ARG A 75 -4.13 -18.59 -2.49
CA ARG A 75 -5.39 -19.05 -3.11
C ARG A 75 -6.49 -19.25 -2.06
N ALA A 76 -6.19 -19.93 -0.96
CA ALA A 76 -7.16 -20.15 0.11
C ALA A 76 -7.62 -18.84 0.78
N ASN A 77 -6.73 -17.85 0.90
CA ASN A 77 -7.09 -16.54 1.44
C ASN A 77 -7.79 -15.65 0.41
N HIS A 78 -7.47 -15.80 -0.88
CA HIS A 78 -8.11 -15.10 -1.99
C HIS A 78 -9.60 -15.44 -2.06
N GLU A 79 -9.95 -16.73 -2.02
CA GLU A 79 -11.36 -17.19 -2.02
C GLU A 79 -12.16 -16.53 -0.88
N ARG A 80 -11.59 -16.52 0.33
CA ARG A 80 -12.21 -15.87 1.50
C ARG A 80 -12.37 -14.36 1.33
N LEU A 81 -11.42 -13.71 0.66
CA LEU A 81 -11.46 -12.27 0.46
C LEU A 81 -12.48 -11.88 -0.62
N VAL A 82 -12.63 -12.69 -1.67
CA VAL A 82 -13.66 -12.51 -2.70
C VAL A 82 -15.07 -12.61 -2.09
N GLU A 83 -15.31 -13.59 -1.21
CA GLU A 83 -16.58 -13.69 -0.47
C GLU A 83 -16.86 -12.43 0.36
N ARG A 84 -15.82 -11.86 0.99
CA ARG A 84 -15.93 -10.60 1.74
C ARG A 84 -16.22 -9.39 0.84
N PHE A 85 -15.70 -9.36 -0.38
CA PHE A 85 -16.03 -8.30 -1.34
C PHE A 85 -17.50 -8.37 -1.75
N ALA A 86 -18.00 -9.55 -2.07
CA ALA A 86 -19.43 -9.74 -2.39
C ALA A 86 -20.34 -9.24 -1.26
N ALA A 87 -20.01 -9.54 0.00
CA ALA A 87 -20.75 -9.04 1.15
C ALA A 87 -20.66 -7.51 1.33
N ARG A 88 -19.57 -6.88 0.89
CA ARG A 88 -19.39 -5.42 0.93
C ARG A 88 -20.08 -4.70 -0.21
N ASP A 89 -20.25 -5.35 -1.35
CA ASP A 89 -20.92 -4.78 -2.52
C ASP A 89 -22.40 -4.48 -2.23
N GLU A 90 -23.07 -5.35 -1.47
CA GLU A 90 -24.44 -5.09 -0.98
C GLU A 90 -24.51 -3.86 -0.06
N VAL A 91 -23.45 -3.59 0.70
CA VAL A 91 -23.37 -2.44 1.59
C VAL A 91 -23.06 -1.16 0.83
N THR A 92 -22.14 -1.20 -0.15
CA THR A 92 -21.75 -0.02 -0.94
C THR A 92 -22.85 0.42 -1.89
N ALA A 93 -23.63 -0.50 -2.46
CA ALA A 93 -24.84 -0.20 -3.24
C ALA A 93 -25.84 0.66 -2.44
N ASN A 94 -25.95 0.45 -1.13
CA ASN A 94 -26.81 1.24 -0.24
C ASN A 94 -26.24 2.62 0.15
N ILE A 95 -24.94 2.87 -0.09
CA ILE A 95 -24.27 4.15 0.22
C ILE A 95 -24.36 5.11 -0.97
N GLY A 96 -24.22 4.61 -2.20
CA GLY A 96 -24.39 5.37 -3.44
C GLY A 96 -23.44 4.97 -4.56
N GLU A 97 -23.77 5.41 -5.79
CA GLU A 97 -23.11 5.02 -7.05
C GLU A 97 -21.59 5.26 -7.07
N THR A 98 -21.11 6.37 -6.50
CA THR A 98 -19.67 6.66 -6.42
C THR A 98 -18.91 5.67 -5.52
N ALA A 99 -19.55 5.19 -4.44
CA ALA A 99 -18.93 4.23 -3.53
C ALA A 99 -18.88 2.84 -4.16
N GLU A 100 -19.95 2.45 -4.85
CA GLU A 100 -20.05 1.23 -5.64
C GLU A 100 -19.00 1.18 -6.75
N SER A 101 -18.90 2.23 -7.58
CA SER A 101 -17.91 2.28 -8.68
C SER A 101 -16.47 2.15 -8.18
N ARG A 102 -16.11 2.79 -7.07
CA ARG A 102 -14.76 2.67 -6.47
C ARG A 102 -14.48 1.30 -5.90
N GLN A 103 -15.49 0.69 -5.28
CA GLN A 103 -15.39 -0.66 -4.76
C GLN A 103 -15.17 -1.64 -5.90
N GLN A 104 -15.94 -1.51 -6.99
CA GLN A 104 -15.84 -2.37 -8.16
C GLN A 104 -14.47 -2.25 -8.86
N GLU A 105 -13.99 -1.02 -9.08
CA GLU A 105 -12.65 -0.79 -9.65
C GLU A 105 -11.54 -1.44 -8.79
N MET A 106 -11.67 -1.36 -7.46
CA MET A 106 -10.72 -1.97 -6.53
C MET A 106 -10.76 -3.49 -6.58
N VAL A 107 -11.96 -4.08 -6.59
CA VAL A 107 -12.16 -5.54 -6.66
C VAL A 107 -11.65 -6.09 -7.98
N ASP A 108 -12.02 -5.48 -9.11
CA ASP A 108 -11.59 -5.89 -10.44
C ASP A 108 -10.06 -5.86 -10.57
N GLY A 109 -9.45 -4.76 -10.12
CA GLY A 109 -8.00 -4.64 -10.09
C GLY A 109 -7.35 -5.73 -9.23
N TYR A 110 -7.84 -5.93 -8.00
CA TYR A 110 -7.35 -6.97 -7.11
C TYR A 110 -7.44 -8.37 -7.73
N MET A 111 -8.61 -8.75 -8.26
CA MET A 111 -8.86 -10.08 -8.82
C MET A 111 -7.93 -10.34 -10.00
N MET A 112 -7.88 -9.41 -10.96
CA MET A 112 -7.00 -9.50 -12.12
C MET A 112 -5.55 -9.79 -11.71
N PHE A 113 -5.01 -9.07 -10.72
CA PHE A 113 -3.62 -9.24 -10.31
C PHE A 113 -3.34 -10.54 -9.57
N VAL A 114 -4.22 -10.93 -8.63
CA VAL A 114 -4.01 -12.16 -7.86
C VAL A 114 -4.18 -13.39 -8.74
N ASP A 115 -5.15 -13.37 -9.66
CA ASP A 115 -5.36 -14.46 -10.61
C ASP A 115 -4.17 -14.61 -11.56
N ASP A 116 -3.69 -13.51 -12.16
CA ASP A 116 -2.53 -13.53 -13.07
C ASP A 116 -1.26 -14.07 -12.36
N TYR A 117 -1.06 -13.66 -11.10
CA TYR A 117 0.00 -14.19 -10.25
C TYR A 117 -0.14 -15.71 -9.99
N LEU A 118 -1.33 -16.17 -9.58
CA LEU A 118 -1.58 -17.57 -9.27
C LEU A 118 -1.46 -18.46 -10.51
N VAL A 119 -1.92 -17.97 -11.66
CA VAL A 119 -1.80 -18.63 -12.96
C VAL A 119 -0.32 -18.74 -13.36
N THR A 120 0.44 -17.66 -13.24
CA THR A 120 1.88 -17.65 -13.53
C THR A 120 2.62 -18.67 -12.67
N ILE A 121 2.32 -18.75 -11.37
CA ILE A 121 2.95 -19.75 -10.50
C ILE A 121 2.51 -21.17 -10.84
N GLY A 122 1.26 -21.37 -11.24
CA GLY A 122 0.73 -22.67 -11.64
C GLY A 122 1.48 -23.28 -12.82
N TYR A 123 1.98 -22.46 -13.74
CA TYR A 123 2.73 -22.91 -14.92
C TYR A 123 4.23 -23.08 -14.69
N LEU A 124 4.77 -22.71 -13.52
CA LEU A 124 6.20 -22.86 -13.24
C LEU A 124 6.61 -24.34 -13.18
N PRO A 125 7.70 -24.73 -13.88
CA PRO A 125 8.27 -26.06 -13.74
C PRO A 125 8.80 -26.28 -12.32
N ASP A 126 8.77 -27.52 -11.83
CA ASP A 126 9.30 -27.87 -10.49
C ASP A 126 10.83 -27.88 -10.44
N ASP A 127 11.48 -28.13 -11.58
CA ASP A 127 12.91 -28.44 -11.64
C ASP A 127 13.77 -27.21 -11.95
N ALA A 128 13.28 -26.32 -12.82
CA ALA A 128 14.01 -25.15 -13.27
C ALA A 128 13.06 -24.04 -13.69
N VAL A 129 13.38 -22.80 -13.31
CA VAL A 129 12.61 -21.61 -13.70
C VAL A 129 13.37 -20.88 -14.81
N SER A 130 12.68 -20.48 -15.88
CA SER A 130 13.30 -19.67 -16.93
C SER A 130 13.52 -18.23 -16.44
N ARG A 131 14.57 -17.58 -16.96
CA ARG A 131 14.82 -16.16 -16.68
C ARG A 131 13.64 -15.27 -17.09
N SER A 132 12.91 -15.65 -18.13
CA SER A 132 11.67 -14.98 -18.56
C SER A 132 10.61 -14.99 -17.47
N ASP A 133 10.45 -16.12 -16.78
CA ASP A 133 9.39 -16.32 -15.79
C ASP A 133 9.71 -15.53 -14.52
N ILE A 134 11.00 -15.48 -14.14
CA ILE A 134 11.48 -14.63 -13.05
C ILE A 134 11.20 -13.15 -13.35
N MET A 135 11.49 -12.69 -14.57
CA MET A 135 11.22 -11.31 -14.97
C MET A 135 9.73 -10.99 -14.96
N LEU A 136 8.89 -11.91 -15.44
CA LEU A 136 7.44 -11.75 -15.44
C LEU A 136 6.88 -11.66 -14.02
N LEU A 137 7.29 -12.56 -13.13
CA LEU A 137 6.89 -12.53 -11.72
C LEU A 137 7.36 -11.26 -11.00
N LYS A 138 8.59 -10.79 -11.27
CA LYS A 138 9.07 -9.50 -10.73
C LYS A 138 8.19 -8.34 -11.18
N ALA A 139 7.80 -8.31 -12.45
CA ALA A 139 6.92 -7.28 -12.97
C ALA A 139 5.55 -7.28 -12.27
N HIS A 140 5.01 -8.46 -11.94
CA HIS A 140 3.77 -8.57 -11.17
C HIS A 140 3.93 -8.01 -9.76
N PHE A 141 5.03 -8.35 -9.06
CA PHE A 141 5.26 -7.85 -7.71
C PHE A 141 5.42 -6.33 -7.63
N GLU A 142 6.02 -5.69 -8.64
CA GLU A 142 6.13 -4.22 -8.69
C GLU A 142 4.77 -3.51 -8.87
N GLN A 143 3.77 -4.21 -9.41
CA GLN A 143 2.40 -3.70 -9.55
C GLN A 143 1.57 -3.93 -8.27
N ILE A 144 1.73 -5.10 -7.64
CA ILE A 144 0.89 -5.54 -6.52
C ILE A 144 1.37 -4.99 -5.18
N LEU A 145 2.69 -5.03 -4.94
CA LEU A 145 3.22 -4.68 -3.63
C LEU A 145 3.32 -3.15 -3.47
N PRO A 146 3.01 -2.62 -2.28
CA PRO A 146 3.17 -1.20 -2.03
C PRO A 146 4.64 -0.82 -2.22
N LYS A 147 4.88 0.22 -3.03
CA LYS A 147 6.19 0.83 -3.18
C LYS A 147 6.62 1.36 -1.81
N ARG A 148 7.75 0.87 -1.31
CA ARG A 148 8.34 1.40 -0.08
C ARG A 148 8.70 2.87 -0.31
N THR A 149 7.99 3.76 0.36
CA THR A 149 8.37 5.17 0.43
C THR A 149 9.46 5.30 1.49
N LEU A 150 10.58 5.91 1.13
CA LEU A 150 11.60 6.26 2.12
C LEU A 150 10.95 7.19 3.16
N PRO A 151 11.18 6.96 4.47
CA PRO A 151 10.68 7.85 5.49
C PRO A 151 11.27 9.24 5.22
N LEU A 152 10.41 10.24 5.06
CA LEU A 152 10.86 11.62 5.03
C LEU A 152 11.46 11.92 6.41
N LEU A 153 12.77 12.24 6.43
CA LEU A 153 13.47 12.69 7.62
C LEU A 153 12.72 13.92 8.18
N GLY A 154 12.11 13.78 9.36
CA GLY A 154 11.32 14.84 10.00
C GLY A 154 9.81 14.62 10.08
N THR A 155 9.29 13.43 9.73
CA THR A 155 7.86 13.13 9.94
C THR A 155 7.51 13.04 11.44
N LEU A 156 6.45 13.76 11.81
CA LEU A 156 5.88 13.80 13.17
C LEU A 156 5.54 12.40 13.70
N PRO A 157 5.46 12.21 15.04
CA PRO A 157 5.28 10.89 15.68
C PRO A 157 3.85 10.35 15.57
N TYR A 158 3.19 10.55 14.43
CA TYR A 158 1.90 9.95 14.14
C TYR A 158 2.09 8.71 13.27
N ARG A 159 1.49 7.62 13.73
CA ARG A 159 1.41 6.34 13.04
C ARG A 159 0.62 6.53 11.74
N HIS A 160 1.34 6.75 10.64
CA HIS A 160 0.77 6.86 9.31
C HIS A 160 0.35 5.47 8.84
N LEU A 161 -0.75 5.38 8.09
CA LEU A 161 -1.36 4.14 7.61
C LEU A 161 -0.50 3.39 6.56
N LEU A 162 0.80 3.69 6.44
CA LEU A 162 1.72 3.15 5.42
C LEU A 162 1.15 3.21 3.99
N GLN A 163 0.25 4.15 3.73
CA GLN A 163 -0.29 4.35 2.39
C GLN A 163 0.73 5.16 1.58
N ALA A 164 0.98 4.72 0.36
CA ALA A 164 1.80 5.50 -0.56
C ALA A 164 1.15 6.88 -0.79
N PRO A 165 1.91 7.98 -0.80
CA PRO A 165 1.38 9.30 -1.10
C PRO A 165 0.81 9.28 -2.52
N LYS A 166 -0.48 9.58 -2.64
CA LYS A 166 -1.15 9.76 -3.94
C LYS A 166 -1.12 11.24 -4.32
N SER A 167 -0.77 11.53 -5.57
CA SER A 167 -0.88 12.87 -6.11
C SER A 167 -2.36 13.31 -6.14
N PRO A 168 -2.66 14.60 -5.88
CA PRO A 168 -4.01 15.11 -6.02
C PRO A 168 -4.50 14.98 -7.48
N LEU A 169 -5.77 14.61 -7.67
CA LEU A 169 -6.40 14.46 -8.98
C LEU A 169 -6.77 15.81 -9.63
N ILE A 170 -6.63 16.91 -8.91
CA ILE A 170 -7.01 18.26 -9.35
C ILE A 170 -5.76 19.01 -9.75
N GLU A 171 -5.75 19.53 -10.98
CA GLU A 171 -4.71 20.43 -11.47
C GLU A 171 -5.05 21.90 -11.14
N PRO A 172 -4.05 22.72 -10.78
CA PRO A 172 -2.64 22.37 -10.65
C PRO A 172 -2.39 21.57 -9.37
N ALA A 173 -1.64 20.47 -9.48
CA ALA A 173 -1.21 19.72 -8.33
C ALA A 173 -0.37 20.64 -7.42
N VAL A 174 -0.81 20.82 -6.17
CA VAL A 174 -0.04 21.58 -5.19
C VAL A 174 1.23 20.80 -4.92
N VAL A 175 2.35 21.24 -5.52
CA VAL A 175 3.68 20.68 -5.25
C VAL A 175 4.06 21.11 -3.85
N PRO A 176 4.21 20.19 -2.89
CA PRO A 176 4.64 20.54 -1.54
C PRO A 176 6.00 21.24 -1.59
N ALA A 177 6.19 22.27 -0.76
CA ALA A 177 7.41 23.08 -0.77
C ALA A 177 8.71 22.25 -0.66
N TYR A 178 8.68 21.10 0.03
CA TYR A 178 9.82 20.21 0.18
C TYR A 178 10.20 19.44 -1.09
N GLN A 179 9.31 19.34 -2.09
CA GLN A 179 9.61 18.68 -3.36
C GLN A 179 10.31 19.63 -4.36
N GLY A 180 10.51 20.88 -3.97
CA GLY A 180 10.96 21.95 -4.85
C GLY A 180 9.86 22.29 -5.85
N GLY A 181 9.31 23.50 -5.77
CA GLY A 181 8.34 23.96 -6.76
C GLY A 181 8.88 23.89 -8.20
N ALA A 182 8.02 24.17 -9.18
CA ALA A 182 8.42 24.22 -10.59
C ALA A 182 9.55 25.25 -10.86
N GLU A 183 9.68 26.25 -9.99
CA GLU A 183 10.74 27.26 -10.03
C GLU A 183 11.98 26.76 -9.25
N ARG A 184 12.81 25.98 -9.97
CA ARG A 184 14.18 25.64 -9.53
C ARG A 184 15.23 26.65 -9.99
N ALA A 185 14.83 27.59 -10.83
CA ALA A 185 15.74 28.60 -11.38
C ALA A 185 15.89 29.73 -10.36
N VAL A 186 17.13 29.99 -9.94
CA VAL A 186 17.48 31.18 -9.16
C VAL A 186 17.03 32.42 -9.94
N THR A 187 16.14 33.20 -9.37
CA THR A 187 15.66 34.43 -10.01
C THR A 187 16.65 35.57 -9.75
N GLU A 188 16.65 36.62 -10.59
CA GLU A 188 17.53 37.79 -10.36
C GLU A 188 17.28 38.44 -9.00
N ALA A 189 16.06 38.31 -8.45
CA ALA A 189 15.71 38.79 -7.12
C ALA A 189 16.48 38.04 -6.00
N ASP A 190 16.71 36.74 -6.16
CA ASP A 190 17.45 35.91 -5.19
C ASP A 190 18.96 36.25 -5.16
N LEU A 191 19.47 36.90 -6.22
CA LEU A 191 20.86 37.33 -6.34
C LEU A 191 21.08 38.77 -5.82
N THR A 192 20.04 39.44 -5.32
CA THR A 192 20.16 40.80 -4.81
C THR A 192 20.67 40.81 -3.37
N ALA A 193 21.83 41.42 -3.15
CA ALA A 193 22.36 41.60 -1.80
C ALA A 193 21.51 42.60 -1.01
N SER A 194 21.06 42.20 0.18
CA SER A 194 20.40 43.07 1.15
C SER A 194 21.39 43.52 2.22
N PRO A 195 21.25 44.73 2.81
CA PRO A 195 22.10 45.15 3.93
C PRO A 195 22.08 44.19 5.13
N GLU A 196 21.03 43.39 5.30
CA GLU A 196 20.94 42.39 6.37
C GLU A 196 21.51 41.00 5.98
N SER A 197 21.78 40.77 4.69
CA SER A 197 22.35 39.53 4.18
C SER A 197 23.22 39.79 2.93
N PRO A 198 24.48 40.21 3.11
CA PRO A 198 25.40 40.43 2.00
C PRO A 198 25.81 39.11 1.37
N ILE A 199 25.66 38.98 0.05
CA ILE A 199 26.12 37.82 -0.72
C ILE A 199 27.63 38.01 -0.98
N THR A 200 28.46 37.38 -0.15
CA THR A 200 29.91 37.33 -0.37
C THR A 200 30.28 36.19 -1.30
N LEU A 201 31.46 36.27 -1.94
CA LEU A 201 31.98 35.24 -2.84
C LEU A 201 32.03 33.85 -2.17
N GLU A 202 32.40 33.81 -0.88
CA GLU A 202 32.47 32.58 -0.09
C GLU A 202 31.09 31.94 0.11
N ILE A 203 30.04 32.75 0.32
CA ILE A 203 28.65 32.27 0.47
C ILE A 203 28.15 31.72 -0.86
N ALA A 204 28.43 32.41 -1.96
CA ALA A 204 28.01 31.96 -3.30
C ALA A 204 28.67 30.62 -3.69
N GLN A 205 29.98 30.48 -3.44
CA GLN A 205 30.71 29.24 -3.70
C GLN A 205 30.25 28.08 -2.82
N LEU A 206 29.96 28.35 -1.54
CA LEU A 206 29.43 27.34 -0.63
C LEU A 206 28.04 26.88 -1.09
N ALA A 207 27.16 27.81 -1.45
CA ALA A 207 25.81 27.49 -1.93
C ALA A 207 25.84 26.63 -3.21
N GLU A 208 26.72 26.95 -4.16
CA GLU A 208 26.92 26.15 -5.39
C GLU A 208 27.42 24.74 -5.07
N SER A 209 28.31 24.60 -4.09
CA SER A 209 28.88 23.29 -3.69
C SER A 209 27.89 22.37 -2.96
N LEU A 210 26.86 22.94 -2.32
CA LEU A 210 26.00 22.19 -1.41
C LEU A 210 24.94 21.35 -2.11
N HIS A 211 24.70 21.56 -3.42
CA HIS A 211 23.68 20.86 -4.23
C HIS A 211 22.42 20.50 -3.41
N TRP A 212 21.92 21.46 -2.61
CA TRP A 212 20.98 21.11 -1.55
C TRP A 212 19.63 20.73 -2.17
N SER A 213 19.33 19.43 -2.15
CA SER A 213 18.00 18.90 -2.37
C SER A 213 17.70 17.91 -1.24
N PRO A 214 16.62 18.11 -0.45
CA PRO A 214 16.21 17.15 0.59
C PRO A 214 15.77 15.79 0.02
N LEU A 215 15.79 15.61 -1.31
CA LEU A 215 15.47 14.37 -2.02
C LEU A 215 16.70 13.61 -2.52
N GLU A 216 17.90 14.19 -2.47
CA GLU A 216 19.14 13.58 -3.00
C GLU A 216 20.01 12.93 -1.91
N ILE A 217 19.51 12.83 -0.68
CA ILE A 217 20.19 12.25 0.49
C ILE A 217 19.61 10.89 0.86
#